data_AF-A0A2H9PGZ9-F1
#
_entry.id   AF-A0A2H9PGZ9-F1
#
_cell.length_a   1.000
_cell.length_b   1.000
_cell.length_c   1.000
_cell.angle_alpha   90.00
_cell.angle_beta   90.00
_cell.angle_gamma   90.00
#
_symmetry.space_group_name_H-M   'P 1'
#
loop_
_entity.id
_entity.type
_entity.pdbx_description
1 polymer ?
#
loop_
_entity_poly.entity_id
_entity_poly.type
_entity_poly.pdbx_seq_one_letter_code
_entity_poly.pdbx_strand_id
1 'polypeptide(L)' 'MQAISYPNGLKSKCRVLKLFRTSNAIPLMLTQKKIDWIIRWKKNGKQTKEIAIAQKISRRRVQQLYKEY' A
#
# COMPACT_ATOMS: atom_id res chain seq x y z
N MET A 1 -36.89 -3.22 -20.84
CA MET A 1 -36.73 -4.00 -19.59
C MET A 1 -36.50 -5.44 -20.04
N GLN A 2 -35.46 -6.17 -19.67
CA GLN A 2 -34.99 -6.41 -18.31
C GLN A 2 -33.47 -6.65 -18.27
N ALA A 3 -32.85 -6.16 -17.20
CA ALA A 3 -31.48 -6.46 -16.83
C ALA A 3 -31.41 -7.88 -16.27
N ILE A 4 -30.42 -8.66 -16.70
CA ILE A 4 -30.11 -9.95 -16.07
C ILE A 4 -28.95 -9.71 -15.10
N SER A 5 -29.28 -9.85 -13.82
CA SER A 5 -28.38 -9.73 -12.67
C SER A 5 -27.35 -10.85 -12.65
N TYR A 6 -26.08 -10.52 -12.44
CA TYR A 6 -25.07 -11.52 -12.09
C TYR A 6 -25.14 -11.83 -10.58
N PRO A 7 -25.14 -13.12 -10.19
CA PRO A 7 -25.26 -13.52 -8.80
C PRO A 7 -24.05 -13.09 -7.96
N ASN A 8 -24.36 -12.64 -6.75
CA ASN A 8 -23.43 -12.22 -5.72
C ASN A 8 -22.40 -13.31 -5.36
N GLY A 9 -21.15 -12.88 -5.13
CA GLY A 9 -20.39 -13.39 -4.00
C GLY A 9 -19.47 -14.59 -4.24
N LEU A 10 -18.41 -14.40 -5.02
CA LEU A 10 -17.17 -15.14 -4.79
C LEU A 10 -16.06 -14.12 -4.51
N LYS A 11 -15.99 -13.71 -3.24
CA LYS A 11 -14.77 -13.11 -2.68
C LYS A 11 -13.66 -14.13 -2.88
N SER A 12 -12.83 -13.94 -3.90
CA SER A 12 -11.57 -14.67 -4.04
C SER A 12 -10.74 -14.34 -2.80
N LYS A 13 -10.84 -15.22 -1.79
CA LYS A 13 -9.89 -15.25 -0.69
C LYS A 13 -8.56 -15.57 -1.35
N CYS A 14 -7.77 -14.54 -1.69
CA CYS A 14 -6.36 -14.70 -2.03
C CYS A 14 -5.70 -15.32 -0.79
N ARG A 15 -5.75 -16.65 -0.72
CA ARG A 15 -5.23 -17.48 0.36
C ARG A 15 -3.72 -17.51 0.12
N VAL A 16 -3.05 -16.43 0.48
CA VAL A 16 -1.59 -16.36 0.49
C VAL A 16 -1.11 -17.52 1.37
N LEU A 17 -0.41 -18.48 0.75
CA LEU A 17 0.13 -19.65 1.43
C LEU A 17 1.03 -19.17 2.59
N LYS A 18 0.76 -19.68 3.80
CA LYS A 18 1.51 -19.37 5.03
C LYS A 18 3.03 -19.58 4.91
N LEU A 19 3.48 -20.30 3.89
CA LEU A 19 4.89 -20.61 3.59
C LEU A 19 5.74 -19.40 3.18
N PHE A 20 5.14 -18.26 2.80
CA PHE A 20 5.88 -17.01 2.52
C PHE A 20 5.90 -16.02 3.69
N ARG A 21 5.64 -16.49 4.92
CA ARG A 21 5.87 -15.69 6.12
C ARG A 21 7.34 -15.78 6.50
N THR A 22 8.20 -15.05 5.81
CA THR A 22 9.57 -14.86 6.29
C THR A 22 9.52 -14.04 7.57
N SER A 23 9.78 -14.68 8.71
CA SER A 23 9.81 -14.08 10.05
C SER A 23 11.01 -13.16 10.30
N ASN A 24 11.89 -13.00 9.31
CA ASN A 24 13.14 -12.24 9.43
C ASN A 24 13.07 -10.88 8.70
N ALA A 25 11.87 -10.42 8.34
CA ALA A 25 11.71 -9.05 7.89
C ALA A 25 11.85 -8.15 9.13
N ILE A 26 13.04 -7.57 9.33
CA ILE A 26 13.21 -6.42 10.23
C ILE A 26 12.11 -5.44 9.81
N PRO A 27 11.11 -5.13 10.66
CA PRO A 27 10.10 -4.18 10.31
C PRO A 27 10.84 -2.87 10.09
N LEU A 28 10.93 -2.43 8.83
CA LEU A 28 11.49 -1.14 8.48
C LEU A 28 10.54 -0.10 9.07
N MET A 29 10.68 0.17 10.37
CA MET A 29 9.87 1.16 11.07
C MET A 29 10.15 2.49 10.39
N LEU A 30 9.14 3.01 9.69
CA LEU A 30 9.19 4.39 9.27
C LEU A 30 9.16 5.25 10.53
N THR A 31 10.19 6.05 10.72
CA THR A 31 10.17 7.10 11.72
C THR A 31 9.14 8.16 11.33
N GLN A 32 8.55 8.84 12.31
CA GLN A 32 7.57 9.90 12.06
C GLN A 32 8.11 10.95 11.08
N LYS A 33 9.38 11.34 11.23
CA LYS A 33 10.07 12.26 10.30
C LYS A 33 10.01 11.81 8.83
N LYS A 34 10.12 10.50 8.56
CA LYS A 34 10.00 9.96 7.20
C LYS A 34 8.57 10.01 6.69
N ILE A 35 7.59 9.74 7.55
CA ILE A 35 6.16 9.82 7.22
C ILE A 35 5.80 11.25 6.84
N ASP A 36 6.17 12.23 7.66
CA ASP A 36 5.90 13.65 7.41
C ASP A 36 6.53 14.11 6.10
N TRP A 37 7.75 13.64 5.81
CA TRP A 37 8.44 13.94 4.57
C TRP A 37 7.74 13.34 3.34
N ILE A 38 7.28 12.09 3.43
CA ILE A 38 6.50 11.42 2.38
C ILE A 38 5.20 12.19 2.09
N ILE A 39 4.48 12.60 3.15
CA ILE A 39 3.24 13.38 3.03
C ILE A 39 3.52 14.73 2.37
N ARG A 40 4.58 15.43 2.81
CA ARG A 40 4.97 16.73 2.23
C ARG A 40 5.33 16.63 0.76
N TRP A 41 6.08 15.61 0.36
CA TRP A 41 6.40 15.36 -1.06
C TRP A 41 5.16 15.05 -1.88
N LYS A 42 4.21 14.30 -1.31
CA LYS A 42 2.96 13.99 -1.99
C LYS A 42 2.09 15.23 -2.18
N LYS A 43 2.01 16.12 -1.19
CA LYS A 43 1.36 17.44 -1.28
C LYS A 43 1.99 18.33 -2.34
N ASN A 44 3.32 18.25 -2.52
CA ASN A 44 4.04 18.95 -3.58
C ASN A 44 3.88 18.32 -4.98
N GLY A 45 2.99 17.33 -5.15
CA GLY A 45 2.69 16.72 -6.44
C GLY A 45 3.71 15.69 -6.94
N LYS A 46 4.66 15.25 -6.10
CA LYS A 46 5.63 14.23 -6.51
C LYS A 46 4.96 12.88 -6.78
N GLN A 47 5.52 12.15 -7.75
CA GLN A 47 4.99 10.84 -8.12
C GLN A 47 5.27 9.81 -7.02
N THR A 48 4.31 8.93 -6.78
CA THR A 48 4.42 7.85 -5.79
C THR A 48 5.62 6.92 -6.06
N LYS A 49 5.98 6.75 -7.34
CA LYS A 49 7.15 5.95 -7.77
C LYS A 49 8.46 6.57 -7.28
N GLU A 50 8.61 7.88 -7.41
CA GLU A 50 9.82 8.61 -6.99
C GLU A 50 9.98 8.57 -5.46
N ILE A 51 8.88 8.79 -4.73
CA ILE A 51 8.86 8.75 -3.27
C ILE A 51 9.24 7.36 -2.75
N ALA A 52 8.70 6.31 -3.38
CA ALA A 52 8.99 4.92 -3.05
C ALA A 52 10.47 4.57 -3.21
N ILE A 53 11.09 5.03 -4.31
CA ILE A 53 12.52 4.83 -4.59
C ILE A 53 13.37 5.59 -3.57
N ALA A 54 13.10 6.87 -3.35
CA ALA A 54 13.85 7.72 -2.44
C ALA A 54 13.84 7.19 -0.99
N GLN A 55 12.69 6.69 -0.55
CA GLN A 55 12.51 6.20 0.82
C GLN A 55 12.73 4.69 0.99
N LYS A 56 13.08 3.98 -0.10
CA LYS A 56 13.27 2.51 -0.14
C LYS A 56 12.07 1.73 0.40
N ILE A 57 10.87 2.15 0.02
CA ILE A 57 9.60 1.58 0.49
C ILE A 57 8.73 1.20 -0.71
N SER A 58 7.84 0.22 -0.54
CA SER A 58 6.90 -0.16 -1.60
C SER A 58 5.92 0.97 -1.95
N ARG A 59 5.55 1.08 -3.23
CA ARG A 59 4.55 2.06 -3.71
C ARG A 59 3.20 1.90 -2.98
N ARG A 60 2.83 0.65 -2.68
CA ARG A 60 1.61 0.33 -1.91
C ARG A 60 1.66 0.95 -0.53
N ARG A 61 2.80 0.88 0.17
CA ARG A 61 2.94 1.45 1.51
C ARG A 61 2.88 2.98 1.48
N VAL A 62 3.44 3.63 0.46
CA VAL A 62 3.29 5.09 0.26
C VAL A 62 1.81 5.48 0.06
N GLN A 63 1.05 4.70 -0.72
CA GLN A 63 -0.39 4.94 -0.90
C GLN A 63 -1.19 4.72 0.39
N GLN A 64 -0.83 3.73 1.21
CA GLN A 64 -1.47 3.52 2.51
C GLN A 64 -1.25 4.70 3.44
N LEU A 65 -0.01 5.16 3.57
CA LEU A 65 0.34 6.31 4.40
C LEU A 65 -0.44 7.57 3.99
N TYR A 66 -0.65 7.80 2.70
CA TYR A 66 -1.43 8.94 2.21
C TYR A 66 -2.95 8.79 2.39
N LYS A 67 -3.47 7.58 2.61
CA LYS A 67 -4.89 7.36 2.91
C LYS A 67 -5.18 7.51 4.41
N GLU A 68 -4.20 7.21 5.24
CA GLU A 68 -4.31 7.26 6.71
C GLU A 68 -4.12 8.68 7.27
N TYR A 69 -3.45 9.58 6.54
CA TYR A 69 -3.14 10.97 6.92
C TYR A 69 -3.69 11.97 5.91
#